data_AF-A0A2H9QWF8-F1
#
_entry.id   AF-A0A2H9QWF8-F1
#
_cell.length_a   1.000
_cell.length_b   1.000
_cell.length_c   1.000
_cell.angle_alpha   90.00
_cell.angle_beta   90.00
_cell.angle_gamma   90.00
#
_symmetry.space_group_name_H-M   'P 1'
#
loop_
_entity.id
_entity.type
_entity.pdbx_description
1 polymer ?
#
loop_
_entity_poly.entity_id
_entity_poly.type
_entity_poly.pdbx_seq_one_letter_code
_entity_poly.pdbx_strand_id
1 'polypeptide(L)' 'VGSYAVNEIIHELKPKLLFCGHAHKASGTDMVDDTLCVNPGPLKHRNAAAVDSEKMDVRFVKLGRCLDE' A
#
# COMPACT_ATOMS: atom_id res chain seq x y z
N VAL A 1 0.35 -13.92 2.47
CA VAL A 1 -1.10 -13.78 2.73
C VAL A 1 -1.64 -12.84 1.69
N GLY A 2 -2.71 -13.23 1.00
CA GLY A 2 -3.39 -12.47 -0.05
C GLY A 2 -4.78 -13.09 -0.26
N SER A 3 -5.59 -12.52 -1.15
CA SER A 3 -6.94 -13.03 -1.46
C SER A 3 -7.13 -13.15 -2.96
N TYR A 4 -7.55 -14.34 -3.42
CA TYR A 4 -7.90 -14.56 -4.82
C TYR A 4 -8.98 -13.58 -5.29
N ALA A 5 -9.99 -13.31 -4.45
CA ALA A 5 -11.03 -12.34 -4.78
C ALA A 5 -10.49 -10.91 -4.99
N VAL A 6 -9.38 -10.53 -4.33
CA VAL A 6 -8.74 -9.24 -4.59
C VAL A 6 -8.05 -9.23 -5.95
N ASN A 7 -7.43 -10.34 -6.35
CA ASN A 7 -6.84 -10.45 -7.68
C ASN A 7 -7.92 -10.35 -8.77
N GLU A 8 -9.07 -11.01 -8.61
CA GLU A 8 -10.18 -10.88 -9.57
C GLU A 8 -10.64 -9.42 -9.72
N ILE A 9 -10.76 -8.69 -8.61
CA ILE A 9 -11.12 -7.26 -8.63
C ILE A 9 -10.04 -6.45 -9.38
N ILE A 10 -8.75 -6.77 -9.19
CA ILE A 10 -7.65 -6.13 -9.94
C ILE A 10 -7.77 -6.43 -11.44
N HIS A 11 -7.98 -7.68 -11.81
CA HIS A 11 -8.10 -8.11 -13.20
C HIS A 11 -9.30 -7.45 -13.93
N GLU A 12 -10.44 -7.34 -13.24
CA GLU A 12 -11.66 -6.74 -13.80
C GLU A 12 -11.57 -5.21 -13.91
N LEU A 13 -11.11 -4.53 -12.85
CA LEU A 13 -11.13 -3.06 -12.79
C LEU A 13 -9.87 -2.41 -13.33
N LYS A 14 -8.76 -3.14 -13.39
CA LYS A 14 -7.43 -2.68 -13.82
C LYS A 14 -7.04 -1.32 -13.23
N PRO A 15 -7.12 -1.13 -11.90
CA PRO A 15 -6.78 0.15 -11.29
C PRO A 15 -5.28 0.40 -11.44
N LYS A 16 -4.86 1.67 -11.52
CA LYS A 16 -3.42 2.00 -11.53
C LYS A 16 -2.76 1.70 -10.17
N LEU A 17 -3.49 1.89 -9.08
CA LEU A 17 -3.02 1.76 -7.70
C LEU A 17 -4.02 0.95 -6.86
N LEU A 18 -3.50 0.07 -6.01
CA LEU A 18 -4.26 -0.62 -4.97
C LEU A 18 -3.55 -0.44 -3.62
N PHE A 19 -4.24 0.10 -2.62
CA PHE A 19 -3.73 0.14 -1.25
C PHE A 19 -4.30 -1.04 -0.45
N CYS A 20 -3.43 -1.82 0.16
CA CYS A 20 -3.83 -2.99 0.94
C CYS A 20 -3.15 -3.02 2.32
N GLY A 21 -3.64 -3.92 3.17
CA GLY A 21 -3.13 -4.13 4.53
C GLY A 21 -3.16 -5.60 4.89
N HIS A 22 -3.55 -5.94 6.12
CA HIS A 22 -3.74 -7.31 6.63
C HIS A 22 -2.46 -8.17 6.78
N ALA A 23 -1.50 -8.08 5.85
CA ALA A 23 -0.18 -8.68 6.00
C ALA A 23 0.66 -7.84 7.00
N HIS A 24 0.40 -8.02 8.30
CA HIS A 24 0.98 -7.21 9.38
C HIS A 24 2.51 -7.34 9.55
N LYS A 25 3.17 -8.23 8.81
CA LYS A 25 4.62 -8.47 8.87
C LYS A 25 5.43 -7.76 7.77
N ALA A 26 4.77 -7.08 6.83
CA ALA A 26 5.46 -6.48 5.68
C ALA A 26 4.94 -5.06 5.38
N SER A 27 5.87 -4.21 4.95
CA SER A 27 5.64 -2.96 4.23
C SER A 27 6.32 -3.14 2.87
N GLY A 28 5.70 -2.72 1.79
CA GLY A 28 6.26 -2.92 0.46
C GLY A 28 5.26 -2.69 -0.66
N THR A 29 5.78 -2.84 -1.87
CA THR A 29 5.02 -2.77 -3.11
C THR A 29 5.11 -4.07 -3.87
N ASP A 30 4.11 -4.34 -4.70
CA ASP A 30 4.14 -5.43 -5.67
C ASP A 30 3.38 -5.01 -6.93
N MET A 31 3.59 -5.72 -8.04
CA MET A 31 2.83 -5.55 -9.27
C MET A 31 1.94 -6.77 -9.48
N VAL A 32 0.64 -6.53 -9.62
CA VAL A 32 -0.33 -7.54 -10.06
C VAL A 32 -0.94 -7.03 -11.35
N ASP A 33 -0.68 -7.71 -12.45
CA ASP A 33 -0.84 -7.16 -13.81
C ASP A 33 -0.17 -5.78 -13.92
N ASP A 34 -0.92 -4.76 -14.31
CA ASP A 34 -0.48 -3.36 -14.44
C ASP A 34 -0.83 -2.52 -13.20
N THR A 35 -1.33 -3.15 -12.13
CA THR A 35 -1.71 -2.48 -10.88
C THR A 35 -0.55 -2.47 -9.89
N LEU A 36 -0.12 -1.28 -9.50
CA LEU A 36 0.84 -1.10 -8.42
C LEU A 36 0.13 -1.26 -7.06
N CYS A 37 0.39 -2.38 -6.42
CA CYS A 37 -0.11 -2.72 -5.10
C CYS A 37 0.82 -2.15 -4.02
N VAL A 38 0.28 -1.41 -3.06
CA VAL A 38 1.04 -0.78 -1.97
C VAL A 38 0.49 -1.24 -0.64
N ASN A 39 1.33 -1.93 0.14
CA ASN A 39 1.07 -2.21 1.55
C ASN A 39 1.96 -1.28 2.39
N PRO A 40 1.41 -0.24 3.03
CA PRO A 40 2.17 0.66 3.89
C PRO A 40 2.81 -0.08 5.08
N GLY A 41 2.27 -1.22 5.47
CA GLY A 41 2.56 -1.89 6.71
C GLY A 41 1.72 -1.33 7.88
N PRO A 42 1.84 -1.94 9.06
CA PRO A 42 0.90 -1.69 10.16
C PRO A 42 1.09 -0.31 10.81
N LEU A 43 0.00 0.44 10.95
CA LEU A 43 -0.03 1.77 11.57
C LEU A 43 0.44 1.78 13.04
N LYS A 44 0.26 0.68 13.79
CA LYS A 44 0.79 0.54 15.17
C LYS A 44 2.32 0.67 15.26
N HIS A 45 3.02 0.48 14.16
CA HIS A 45 4.47 0.71 14.05
C HIS A 45 4.81 2.05 13.41
N ARG A 46 3.79 2.92 13.25
CA ARG A 46 3.82 4.23 12.60
C ARG A 46 4.23 4.17 11.13
N ASN A 47 3.98 3.06 10.47
CA ASN A 47 4.26 2.95 9.04
C ASN A 47 3.18 3.69 8.24
N ALA A 48 3.60 4.36 7.17
CA ALA A 48 2.74 4.93 6.14
C ALA A 48 3.45 4.86 4.78
N ALA A 49 2.71 5.08 3.70
CA ALA A 49 3.25 5.21 2.36
C ALA A 49 2.66 6.48 1.72
N ALA A 50 3.50 7.25 1.05
CA ALA A 50 3.11 8.38 0.23
C ALA A 50 3.35 8.03 -1.24
N VAL A 51 2.35 8.24 -2.08
CA VAL A 51 2.41 7.91 -3.52
C VAL A 51 2.25 9.17 -4.34
N ASP A 52 3.18 9.38 -5.28
CA ASP A 52 3.02 10.34 -6.36
C ASP A 52 2.25 9.65 -7.49
N SER A 53 0.99 10.01 -7.71
CA SER A 53 0.12 9.36 -8.67
C SER A 53 0.44 9.68 -10.14
N GLU A 54 1.25 10.71 -10.40
CA GLU A 54 1.68 11.04 -11.77
C GLU A 54 2.94 10.26 -12.13
N LYS A 55 3.90 10.18 -11.20
CA LYS A 55 5.17 9.45 -11.40
C LYS A 55 5.10 7.98 -11.02
N MET A 56 4.04 7.57 -10.33
CA MET A 56 3.87 6.24 -9.76
C MET A 56 5.01 5.86 -8.80
N ASP A 57 5.56 6.85 -8.09
CA ASP A 57 6.64 6.67 -7.11
C ASP A 57 6.06 6.47 -5.70
N VAL A 58 6.64 5.54 -4.94
CA VAL A 58 6.17 5.17 -3.61
C VAL A 58 7.26 5.39 -2.58
N ARG A 59 6.96 6.20 -1.57
CA ARG A 59 7.86 6.45 -0.44
C ARG A 59 7.26 5.93 0.84
N PHE A 60 7.96 5.01 1.50
CA PHE A 60 7.59 4.54 2.83
C PHE A 60 8.12 5.50 3.88
N VAL A 61 7.23 5.96 4.76
CA VAL A 61 7.53 6.95 5.78
C VAL A 61 7.12 6.47 7.17
N LYS A 62 7.77 7.02 8.19
CA LYS A 62 7.36 6.85 9.58
C LYS A 62 6.62 8.10 10.03
N LEU A 63 5.40 7.94 10.53
CA LEU A 63 4.66 9.04 11.10
C LEU A 63 5.31 9.49 12.42
N GLY A 64 5.51 10.80 12.55
CA GLY A 64 5.93 11.44 13.79
C GLY A 64 4.87 11.29 14.88
N ARG A 65 5.26 11.53 16.14
CA ARG A 65 4.26 11.78 17.19
C ARG A 65 3.84 13.24 17.07
N CYS A 66 2.55 13.52 17.16
CA CYS A 66 2.14 14.87 17.55
C CYS A 66 2.68 15.06 18.97
N LEU A 67 3.53 16.07 19.16
CA LEU A 67 3.84 16.56 20.50
C LEU A 67 2.69 17.50 20.81
N ASP A 68 1.72 17.03 21.59
CA ASP A 68 0.71 17.92 22.14
C ASP A 68 1.45 18.84 23.13
N GLU A 69 1.40 20.15 22.90
CA GLU A 69 1.89 21.18 23.83
C GLU A 69 1.03 21.27 25.10
#